data_AF-A0A2S6WFG1-F1
#
_entry.id   AF-A0A2S6WFG1-F1
#
_cell.length_a   1.000
_cell.length_b   1.000
_cell.length_c   1.000
_cell.angle_alpha   90.00
_cell.angle_beta   90.00
_cell.angle_gamma   90.00
#
_symmetry.space_group_name_H-M   'P 1'
#
loop_
_entity.id
_entity.type
_entity.pdbx_description
1 polymer ?
#
loop_
_entity_poly.entity_id
_entity_poly.type
_entity_poly.pdbx_seq_one_letter_code
_entity_poly.pdbx_strand_id
1 'polypeptide(L)'
;MELTLLGTGAPSGLPRPDCPCAACAAALGPDARAATSLLLDGALLLDLTPGAAFAAARAGSSLTGVRQVLLSHPHDGPAVEVPAGLPQPGRVPDGRELTLLTGHRVRAVALDAPGT
;
A
#
# COMPACT_ATOMS: atom_id res chain seq x y z
N MET A 1 4.55 12.86 12.56
CA MET A 1 4.13 12.20 11.32
C MET A 1 5.35 11.54 10.72
N GLU A 2 5.38 10.23 10.81
CA GLU A 2 6.31 9.32 10.19
C GLU A 2 5.60 8.60 9.04
N LEU A 3 6.26 8.53 7.90
CA LEU A 3 5.74 7.86 6.72
C LEU A 3 6.77 6.85 6.25
N THR A 4 6.36 5.58 6.19
CA THR A 4 7.17 4.48 5.69
C THR A 4 6.67 4.04 4.33
N LEU A 5 7.55 4.06 3.33
CA LEU A 5 7.29 3.54 1.99
C LEU A 5 7.45 2.01 2.00
N LEU A 6 6.35 1.28 2.08
CA LEU A 6 6.37 -0.18 2.04
C LEU A 6 6.59 -0.69 0.60
N GLY A 7 6.15 0.07 -0.39
CA GLY A 7 6.40 -0.21 -1.80
C GLY A 7 6.37 1.06 -2.64
N THR A 8 7.11 1.03 -3.74
CA THR A 8 7.25 2.15 -4.71
C THR A 8 7.22 1.66 -6.15
N GLY A 9 6.80 0.42 -6.38
CA GLY A 9 6.68 -0.19 -7.69
C GLY A 9 5.28 -0.02 -8.28
N ALA A 10 5.16 -0.48 -9.53
CA ALA A 10 3.88 -0.65 -10.21
C ALA A 10 2.96 -1.66 -9.47
N PRO A 11 1.69 -1.85 -9.89
CA PRO A 11 0.77 -2.78 -9.21
C PRO A 11 1.29 -4.22 -9.08
N SER A 12 2.11 -4.68 -10.04
CA SER A 12 2.77 -6.00 -10.01
C SER A 12 4.16 -5.98 -9.37
N GLY A 13 4.58 -4.85 -8.81
CA GLY A 13 5.94 -4.60 -8.33
C GLY A 13 6.95 -4.46 -9.48
N LEU A 14 8.23 -4.51 -9.11
CA LEU A 14 9.37 -4.57 -10.01
C LEU A 14 10.43 -5.47 -9.37
N PRO A 15 10.88 -6.57 -10.00
CA PRO A 15 10.59 -6.98 -11.37
C PRO A 15 9.17 -7.54 -11.51
N ARG A 16 8.65 -7.52 -12.74
CA ARG A 16 7.42 -8.24 -13.06
C ARG A 16 7.75 -9.73 -13.29
N PRO A 17 6.89 -10.67 -12.84
CA PRO A 17 7.06 -12.08 -13.14
C PRO A 17 7.29 -12.32 -14.63
N ASP A 18 8.26 -13.17 -14.95
CA ASP A 18 8.60 -13.60 -16.32
C ASP A 18 8.98 -12.48 -17.31
N CYS A 19 9.27 -11.26 -16.83
CA CYS A 19 9.63 -10.13 -17.69
C CYS A 19 11.15 -10.01 -17.87
N PRO A 20 11.70 -10.20 -19.08
CA PRO A 20 13.15 -10.19 -19.31
C PRO A 20 13.71 -8.79 -19.63
N CYS A 21 12.92 -7.71 -19.48
CA CYS A 21 13.38 -6.38 -19.87
C CYS A 21 14.53 -5.90 -18.97
N ALA A 22 15.38 -5.01 -19.50
CA ALA A 22 16.55 -4.50 -18.78
C ALA A 22 16.20 -3.92 -17.39
N ALA A 23 15.06 -3.24 -17.25
CA ALA A 23 14.61 -2.70 -15.97
C ALA A 23 14.27 -3.78 -14.94
N CYS A 24 13.62 -4.87 -15.36
CA CYS A 24 13.31 -5.99 -14.46
C CYS A 24 14.59 -6.78 -14.11
N ALA A 25 15.46 -7.00 -15.09
CA ALA A 25 16.74 -7.68 -14.86
C ALA A 25 17.65 -6.93 -13.88
N ALA A 26 17.59 -5.60 -13.88
CA ALA A 26 18.37 -4.75 -12.97
C ALA A 26 17.74 -4.58 -11.59
N ALA A 27 16.43 -4.83 -11.42
CA ALA A 27 15.69 -4.57 -10.18
C ALA A 27 15.64 -5.78 -9.25
N LEU A 28 16.78 -6.40 -8.94
CA LEU A 28 16.85 -7.56 -8.04
C LEU A 28 17.43 -7.17 -6.67
N GLY A 29 17.20 -8.01 -5.65
CA GLY A 29 17.72 -7.78 -4.30
C GLY A 29 17.23 -6.44 -3.71
N PRO A 30 18.13 -5.52 -3.34
CA PRO A 30 17.74 -4.23 -2.75
C PRO A 30 16.99 -3.30 -3.74
N ASP A 31 17.15 -3.50 -5.05
CA ASP A 31 16.48 -2.70 -6.08
C ASP A 31 15.07 -3.20 -6.40
N ALA A 32 14.66 -4.35 -5.82
CA ALA A 32 13.31 -4.86 -5.96
C ALA A 32 12.29 -3.96 -5.25
N ARG A 33 11.18 -3.67 -5.92
CA ARG A 33 10.12 -2.77 -5.44
C ARG A 33 8.82 -3.53 -5.32
N ALA A 34 8.29 -3.58 -4.09
CA ALA A 34 6.91 -4.00 -3.87
C ALA A 34 5.93 -3.00 -4.50
N ALA A 35 4.71 -3.45 -4.78
CA ALA A 35 3.64 -2.57 -5.23
C ALA A 35 3.37 -1.44 -4.23
N THR A 36 3.01 -0.28 -4.74
CA THR A 36 2.88 0.96 -3.95
C THR A 36 1.98 0.76 -2.73
N SER A 37 2.52 1.06 -1.55
CA SER A 37 1.84 0.94 -0.25
C SER A 37 2.57 1.79 0.79
N LEU A 38 1.83 2.41 1.70
CA LEU A 38 2.35 3.37 2.68
C LEU A 38 1.86 3.05 4.09
N LEU A 39 2.74 3.13 5.08
CA LEU A 39 2.39 3.06 6.49
C LEU A 39 2.64 4.42 7.15
N LEU A 40 1.60 5.01 7.72
CA LEU A 40 1.65 6.30 8.40
C LEU A 40 1.52 6.10 9.91
N ASP A 41 2.49 6.63 10.66
CA ASP A 41 2.59 6.60 12.12
C ASP A 41 2.33 5.20 12.73
N GLY A 42 2.64 4.13 11.98
CA GLY A 42 2.35 2.74 12.36
C GLY A 42 0.85 2.40 12.51
N ALA A 43 -0.05 3.31 12.13
CA ALA A 43 -1.47 3.26 12.50
C ALA A 43 -2.44 3.31 11.32
N LEU A 44 -2.03 3.88 10.18
CA LEU A 44 -2.82 3.92 8.95
C LEU A 44 -2.02 3.25 7.82
N LEU A 45 -2.59 2.23 7.20
CA LEU A 45 -2.06 1.60 5.99
C LEU A 45 -2.84 2.12 4.78
N LEU A 46 -2.13 2.69 3.80
CA LEU A 46 -2.67 3.03 2.49
C LEU A 46 -2.26 1.93 1.49
N ASP A 47 -3.27 1.39 0.82
CA ASP A 47 -3.19 0.31 -0.16
C ASP A 47 -2.60 -0.99 0.42
N LEU A 48 -3.49 -1.95 0.70
CA LEU A 48 -3.09 -3.30 1.09
C LEU A 48 -2.69 -4.07 -0.17
N THR A 49 -1.39 -4.31 -0.33
CA THR A 49 -0.83 -5.06 -1.46
C THR A 49 -0.35 -6.45 -1.03
N PRO A 50 -0.26 -7.42 -1.95
CA PRO A 50 0.39 -8.70 -1.66
C PRO A 50 1.80 -8.50 -1.09
N GLY A 51 2.05 -9.11 0.06
CA GLY A 51 3.36 -9.01 0.73
C GLY A 51 3.57 -7.75 1.58
N ALA A 52 2.55 -6.92 1.82
CA ALA A 52 2.66 -5.72 2.67
C ALA A 52 3.23 -6.03 4.07
N ALA A 53 2.88 -7.17 4.68
CA ALA A 53 3.44 -7.59 5.97
C ALA A 53 4.96 -7.82 5.91
N PHE A 54 5.46 -8.47 4.84
CA PHE A 54 6.90 -8.65 4.64
C PHE A 54 7.60 -7.34 4.30
N ALA A 55 6.94 -6.45 3.54
CA ALA A 55 7.46 -5.12 3.25
C ALA A 55 7.64 -4.30 4.55
N ALA A 56 6.66 -4.32 5.44
CA ALA A 56 6.76 -3.69 6.76
C ALA A 56 7.90 -4.29 7.59
N ALA A 57 8.00 -5.62 7.65
CA ALA A 57 9.08 -6.29 8.38
C ALA A 57 10.47 -5.91 7.85
N ARG A 58 10.66 -5.82 6.51
CA ARG A 58 11.92 -5.36 5.91
C ARG A 58 12.23 -3.90 6.23
N ALA A 59 11.21 -3.06 6.37
CA ALA A 59 11.35 -1.67 6.79
C ALA A 59 11.56 -1.51 8.31
N GLY A 60 11.58 -2.60 9.09
CA GLY A 60 11.69 -2.55 10.54
C GLY A 60 10.40 -2.15 11.25
N SER A 61 9.26 -2.23 10.56
CA SER A 61 7.94 -1.85 11.09
C SER A 61 7.03 -3.06 11.32
N SER A 62 6.15 -2.96 12.31
CA SER A 62 5.08 -3.93 12.54
C SER A 62 3.73 -3.37 12.07
N LEU A 63 2.85 -4.25 11.57
CA LEU A 63 1.48 -3.89 11.21
C LEU A 63 0.48 -4.05 12.38
N THR A 64 0.89 -4.56 13.53
CA THR A 64 -0.01 -4.74 14.71
C THR A 64 -0.61 -3.43 15.23
N GLY A 65 0.06 -2.30 14.99
CA GLY A 65 -0.40 -0.96 15.35
C GLY A 65 -1.50 -0.40 14.44
N VAL A 66 -1.73 -1.02 13.27
CA VAL A 66 -2.68 -0.50 12.28
C VAL A 66 -4.10 -0.52 12.84
N ARG A 67 -4.79 0.61 12.69
CA ARG A 67 -6.18 0.82 13.11
C ARG A 67 -7.10 1.10 11.93
N GLN A 68 -6.54 1.46 10.78
CA GLN A 68 -7.28 1.69 9.55
C GLN A 68 -6.45 1.23 8.34
N VAL A 69 -7.13 0.58 7.41
CA VAL A 69 -6.62 0.31 6.05
C VAL A 69 -7.51 1.07 5.07
N LEU A 70 -6.92 1.89 4.20
CA LEU A 70 -7.64 2.61 3.14
C LEU A 70 -7.06 2.26 1.77
N LEU A 71 -7.94 2.04 0.80
CA LEU A 71 -7.57 1.84 -0.59
C LEU A 71 -7.74 3.15 -1.37
N SER A 72 -6.72 3.54 -2.12
CA SER A 72 -6.73 4.74 -2.95
C SER A 72 -7.56 4.55 -4.23
N HIS A 73 -7.62 3.31 -4.74
CA HIS A 73 -8.31 2.93 -5.97
C HIS A 73 -9.12 1.64 -5.76
N PRO A 74 -10.09 1.34 -6.65
CA PRO A 74 -10.65 -0.01 -6.74
C PRO A 74 -9.54 -1.02 -7.02
N HIS A 75 -9.53 -2.15 -6.32
CA HIS A 75 -8.59 -3.21 -6.64
C HIS A 75 -9.17 -4.06 -7.77
N ASP A 76 -8.65 -3.88 -8.99
CA ASP A 76 -9.07 -4.64 -10.18
C ASP A 76 -8.36 -6.00 -10.31
N GLY A 77 -7.52 -6.34 -9.32
CA GLY A 77 -6.76 -7.59 -9.23
C GLY A 77 -7.45 -8.70 -8.42
N PRO A 78 -6.78 -9.86 -8.28
CA PRO A 78 -7.24 -10.92 -7.39
C PRO A 78 -7.48 -10.41 -5.98
N ALA A 79 -8.45 -11.00 -5.27
CA ALA A 79 -8.70 -10.65 -3.89
C ALA A 79 -7.43 -10.79 -3.05
N VAL A 80 -7.01 -9.71 -2.40
CA VAL A 80 -5.90 -9.73 -1.46
C VAL A 80 -6.42 -10.26 -0.14
N GLU A 81 -5.86 -11.37 0.35
CA GLU A 81 -6.15 -11.86 1.69
C GLU A 81 -5.78 -10.78 2.71
N VAL A 82 -6.71 -10.46 3.62
CA VAL A 82 -6.46 -9.52 4.71
C VAL A 82 -5.76 -10.27 5.84
N PRO A 83 -4.49 -9.97 6.16
CA PRO A 83 -3.78 -10.61 7.26
C PRO A 83 -4.55 -10.53 8.57
N ALA A 84 -4.49 -11.60 9.36
CA ALA A 84 -5.10 -11.64 10.69
C ALA A 84 -4.63 -10.45 11.55
N GLY A 85 -5.58 -9.75 12.17
CA GLY A 85 -5.33 -8.58 13.01
C GLY A 85 -5.34 -7.24 12.27
N LEU A 86 -5.35 -7.22 10.94
CA LEU A 86 -5.64 -5.98 10.20
C LEU A 86 -7.15 -5.72 10.11
N PRO A 87 -7.58 -4.45 10.18
CA PRO A 87 -8.95 -4.09 9.91
C PRO A 87 -9.28 -4.28 8.43
N GLN A 88 -10.56 -4.46 8.13
CA GLN A 88 -11.03 -4.59 6.75
C GLN A 88 -10.69 -3.33 5.93
N PRO A 89 -10.14 -3.48 4.72
CA PRO A 89 -9.88 -2.34 3.84
C PRO A 89 -11.15 -1.56 3.50
N GLY A 90 -11.09 -0.24 3.63
CA GLY A 90 -12.17 0.66 3.25
C GLY A 90 -11.77 1.64 2.16
N ARG A 91 -12.75 2.34 1.60
CA ARG A 91 -12.52 3.50 0.71
C ARG A 91 -13.26 4.71 1.26
N VAL A 92 -12.63 5.88 1.11
CA VAL A 92 -13.29 7.16 1.35
C VAL A 92 -13.87 7.63 0.02
N PRO A 93 -15.16 7.98 -0.06
CA PRO A 93 -15.74 8.48 -1.30
C PRO A 93 -15.08 9.78 -1.74
N ASP A 94 -14.97 10.00 -3.05
CA ASP A 94 -14.30 11.16 -3.61
C ASP A 94 -14.87 12.49 -3.09
N GLY A 95 -13.98 13.45 -2.83
CA GLY A 95 -14.33 14.76 -2.25
C GLY A 95 -14.70 14.71 -0.77
N ARG A 96 -14.72 13.52 -0.14
CA ARG A 96 -14.99 13.37 1.29
C ARG A 96 -13.71 13.37 2.10
N GLU A 97 -13.88 13.76 3.35
CA GLU A 97 -12.84 13.72 4.36
C GLU A 97 -13.23 12.73 5.46
N LEU A 98 -12.26 11.95 5.92
CA LEU A 98 -12.36 11.01 7.01
C LEU A 98 -11.39 11.43 8.12
N THR A 99 -11.91 11.67 9.32
CA THR A 99 -11.09 11.86 10.52
C THR A 99 -10.93 10.52 11.21
N LEU A 100 -9.69 10.11 11.46
CA LEU A 100 -9.37 8.85 12.11
C LEU A 100 -9.19 9.05 13.61
N LEU A 101 -9.49 8.00 14.38
CA LEU A 101 -9.27 7.95 15.84
C LEU A 101 -7.79 8.17 16.22
N THR A 102 -6.89 7.96 15.27
CA THR A 102 -5.44 8.16 15.39
C THR A 102 -5.02 9.63 15.20
N GLY A 103 -5.97 10.57 15.08
CA GLY A 103 -5.70 12.00 14.88
C GLY A 103 -5.42 12.41 13.43
N HIS A 104 -5.35 11.44 12.51
CA HIS A 104 -5.14 11.71 11.09
C HIS A 104 -6.42 12.23 10.42
N ARG A 105 -6.26 13.10 9.42
CA ARG A 105 -7.35 13.52 8.52
C ARG A 105 -6.98 13.12 7.10
N VAL A 106 -7.81 12.28 6.50
CA VAL A 106 -7.63 11.77 5.13
C VAL A 106 -8.69 12.39 4.24
N ARG A 107 -8.28 12.97 3.12
CA ARG A 107 -9.18 13.50 2.10
C ARG A 107 -9.05 12.68 0.83
N ALA A 108 -10.14 12.11 0.36
CA ALA A 108 -10.18 11.49 -0.96
C ALA A 108 -10.31 12.58 -2.03
N VAL A 109 -9.35 12.63 -2.94
CA VAL A 109 -9.32 13.57 -4.06
C VAL A 109 -9.60 12.77 -5.32
N ALA A 110 -10.58 13.21 -6.10
CA ALA A 110 -10.85 12.61 -7.40
C ALA A 110 -9.63 12.82 -8.32
N LEU A 111 -9.30 11.79 -9.10
CA LEU A 111 -8.25 11.84 -10.12
C LEU A 111 -8.90 11.77 -11.50
N ASP A 112 -8.36 12.52 -12.47
CA ASP A 112 -8.88 12.57 -13.84
C ASP A 112 -8.78 11.23 -14.58
N ALA A 113 -7.95 10.31 -14.07
CA ALA A 113 -7.89 8.91 -14.46
C ALA A 113 -7.80 8.03 -13.21
N PRO A 114 -8.44 6.84 -13.18
CA PRO A 114 -8.24 5.90 -12.08
C PRO A 114 -6.74 5.59 -11.95
N GLY A 115 -6.22 5.62 -10.72
CA GLY A 115 -4.85 5.16 -10.45
C GLY A 115 -4.73 3.72 -10.94
N THR A 116 -3.87 3.51 -11.95
CA THR A 116 -3.60 2.22 -12.59
C THR A 116 -2.89 1.24 -11.66
#